data_AF-A0A7S7EQ76-F1
#
_entry.id   AF-A0A7S7EQ76-F1
#
_cell.length_a   1.000
_cell.length_b   1.000
_cell.length_c   1.000
_cell.angle_alpha   90.00
_cell.angle_beta   90.00
_cell.angle_gamma   90.00
#
_symmetry.space_group_name_H-M   'P 1'
#
loop_
_entity.id
_entity.type
_entity.pdbx_description
1 polymer ?
#
loop_
_entity_poly.entity_id
_entity_poly.type
_entity_poly.pdbx_seq_one_letter_code
_entity_poly.pdbx_strand_id
1 'polypeptide(L)' 'MSMNYKALTELPNDELIRQYDKIAESTCVGSNYYTEEIARRRNEKSNKLMIRLTIWITIMTAIMLLSTIVNIVIAIVK' A
#
# COMPACT_ATOMS: atom_id res chain seq x y z
N MET A 1 -10.52 19.77 -19.53
CA MET A 1 -9.69 18.90 -20.39
C MET A 1 -9.58 17.55 -19.71
N SER A 2 -10.22 16.49 -20.22
CA SER A 2 -10.10 15.13 -19.68
C SER A 2 -8.77 14.54 -20.15
N MET A 3 -7.79 14.39 -19.27
CA MET A 3 -6.56 13.66 -19.60
C MET A 3 -6.86 12.17 -19.71
N ASN A 4 -6.26 11.51 -20.70
CA ASN A 4 -6.42 10.08 -20.90
C ASN A 4 -5.76 9.30 -19.74
N TYR A 5 -6.41 8.24 -19.24
CA TYR A 5 -5.98 7.47 -18.06
C TYR A 5 -4.51 6.99 -18.13
N LYS A 6 -4.03 6.66 -19.33
CA LYS A 6 -2.63 6.31 -19.57
C LYS A 6 -1.66 7.44 -19.22
N ALA A 7 -1.95 8.67 -19.66
CA ALA A 7 -1.10 9.82 -19.38
C ALA A 7 -1.03 10.14 -17.89
N LEU A 8 -2.15 9.96 -17.18
CA LEU A 8 -2.24 10.13 -15.73
C LEU A 8 -1.34 9.13 -14.98
N THR A 9 -1.30 7.88 -15.46
CA THR A 9 -0.56 6.79 -14.84
C THR A 9 0.96 6.98 -14.95
N GLU A 10 1.42 7.58 -16.04
CA GLU A 10 2.84 7.84 -16.32
C GLU A 10 3.37 9.12 -15.65
N LEU A 11 2.48 10.02 -15.19
CA LEU A 11 2.86 11.27 -14.54
C LEU A 11 3.44 11.03 -13.12
N PRO A 12 4.56 11.67 -12.77
CA PRO A 12 5.09 11.66 -11.40
C PRO A 12 4.12 12.34 -10.41
N ASN A 13 4.14 11.86 -9.17
CA ASN A 13 3.21 12.31 -8.12
C ASN A 13 3.27 13.83 -7.86
N ASP A 14 4.45 14.45 -7.95
CA ASP A 14 4.60 15.89 -7.71
C ASP A 14 3.94 16.73 -8.81
N GLU A 15 3.97 16.24 -10.05
CA GLU A 15 3.35 16.89 -11.19
C GLU A 15 1.82 16.72 -11.17
N LEU A 16 1.33 15.59 -10.65
CA LEU A 16 -0.09 15.36 -10.35
C LEU A 16 -0.63 16.36 -9.32
N ILE A 17 0.14 16.63 -8.26
CA ILE A 17 -0.23 17.61 -7.23
C ILE A 17 -0.26 19.03 -7.81
N ARG A 18 0.74 19.40 -8.63
CA ARG A 18 0.76 20.70 -9.31
C ARG A 18 -0.42 20.92 -10.26
N GLN A 19 -0.80 19.88 -11.01
CA GLN A 19 -1.96 19.97 -11.90
C GLN A 19 -3.27 20.00 -11.11
N TYR A 20 -3.36 19.25 -10.01
CA TYR A 20 -4.47 19.34 -9.08
C TYR A 20 -4.62 20.76 -8.52
N ASP A 21 -3.56 21.37 -8.00
CA ASP A 21 -3.62 22.74 -7.42
C ASP A 21 -4.06 23.78 -8.47
N LYS A 22 -3.56 23.67 -9.71
CA LYS A 22 -3.99 24.54 -10.83
C LYS A 22 -5.45 24.36 -11.22
N ILE A 23 -5.99 23.14 -11.14
CA ILE A 23 -7.37 22.83 -11.54
C ILE A 23 -8.34 23.09 -10.39
N ALA A 24 -7.92 22.88 -9.15
CA ALA A 24 -8.67 23.17 -7.93
C ALA A 24 -9.02 24.67 -7.81
N GLU A 25 -8.18 25.56 -8.33
CA GLU A 25 -8.51 27.00 -8.44
C GLU A 25 -9.67 27.29 -9.39
N SER A 26 -10.01 26.41 -10.34
CA SER A 26 -10.96 26.72 -11.42
C SER A 26 -12.16 25.80 -11.56
N THR A 27 -12.20 24.57 -11.02
CA THR A 27 -13.44 23.74 -10.97
C THR A 27 -13.33 22.49 -10.08
N CYS A 28 -14.27 22.31 -9.15
CA CYS A 28 -14.34 21.17 -8.22
C CYS A 28 -14.47 19.78 -8.87
N VAL A 29 -14.99 19.67 -10.10
CA VAL A 29 -15.36 18.37 -10.68
C VAL A 29 -14.16 17.58 -11.24
N GLY A 30 -13.16 18.28 -11.78
CA GLY A 30 -11.91 17.66 -12.26
C GLY A 30 -10.91 17.36 -11.14
N SER A 31 -11.03 18.08 -10.03
CA SER A 31 -10.21 17.97 -8.82
C SER A 31 -10.31 16.58 -8.19
N ASN A 32 -11.54 16.06 -8.02
CA ASN A 32 -11.78 14.75 -7.38
C ASN A 32 -11.09 13.58 -8.09
N TYR A 33 -10.98 13.62 -9.42
CA TYR A 33 -10.36 12.55 -10.20
C TYR A 33 -8.86 12.38 -9.89
N TYR A 34 -8.14 13.49 -9.74
CA TYR A 34 -6.73 13.46 -9.37
C TYR A 34 -6.53 13.04 -7.91
N THR A 35 -7.42 13.46 -7.01
CA THR A 35 -7.40 13.03 -5.61
C THR A 35 -7.60 11.53 -5.47
N GLU A 36 -8.54 10.95 -6.23
CA GLU A 36 -8.80 9.51 -6.24
C GLU A 36 -7.57 8.73 -6.74
N GLU A 37 -6.90 9.19 -7.79
CA GLU A 37 -5.69 8.52 -8.29
C GLU A 37 -4.52 8.63 -7.28
N ILE A 38 -4.33 9.79 -6.64
CA ILE A 38 -3.32 9.96 -5.58
C ILE A 38 -3.62 9.02 -4.40
N ALA A 39 -4.88 8.93 -3.99
CA ALA A 39 -5.32 8.02 -2.92
C ALA A 39 -5.11 6.55 -3.31
N ARG A 40 -5.41 6.17 -4.56
CA ARG A 40 -5.17 4.82 -5.09
C ARG A 40 -3.69 4.45 -5.01
N ARG A 41 -2.79 5.31 -5.50
CA ARG A 41 -1.34 5.10 -5.44
C ARG A 41 -0.81 5.03 -4.00
N ARG A 42 -1.34 5.86 -3.10
CA ARG A 42 -0.98 5.82 -1.68
C ARG A 42 -1.40 4.49 -1.05
N ASN A 43 -2.61 4.02 -1.35
CA ASN A 43 -3.10 2.73 -0.88
C ASN A 43 -2.27 1.57 -1.43
N GLU A 44 -1.89 1.59 -2.71
CA GLU A 44 -1.00 0.55 -3.28
C GLU A 44 0.37 0.51 -2.58
N LYS A 45 0.96 1.67 -2.25
CA LYS A 45 2.22 1.74 -1.49
C LYS A 45 2.04 1.19 -0.07
N SER A 46 0.99 1.59 0.64
CA SER A 46 0.68 1.08 1.98
C SER A 46 0.41 -0.43 1.98
N ASN A 47 -0.32 -0.94 0.98
CA ASN A 47 -0.64 -2.36 0.87
C ASN A 47 0.61 -3.21 0.64
N LYS A 48 1.57 -2.72 -0.15
CA LYS A 48 2.89 -3.38 -0.33
C LYS A 48 3.68 -3.49 0.98
N LEU A 49 3.66 -2.46 1.81
CA LEU A 49 4.29 -2.50 3.14
C LEU A 49 3.55 -3.48 4.06
N MET A 50 2.22 -3.46 4.03
CA MET A 50 1.38 -4.33 4.83
C MET A 50 1.62 -5.81 4.49
N ILE A 51 1.73 -6.17 3.21
CA ILE A 51 2.06 -7.55 2.77
C ILE A 51 3.43 -7.98 3.32
N ARG A 52 4.45 -7.12 3.27
CA ARG A 52 5.77 -7.45 3.84
C ARG A 52 5.68 -7.72 5.34
N LEU A 53 4.96 -6.87 6.08
CA LEU A 53 4.75 -7.06 7.51
C LEU A 53 4.00 -8.36 7.81
N THR A 54 2.95 -8.68 7.05
CA THR A 54 2.19 -9.93 7.19
C THR A 54 3.08 -11.15 6.98
N ILE A 55 3.97 -11.14 5.99
CA ILE A 55 4.93 -12.24 5.76
C ILE A 55 5.84 -12.43 6.97
N TRP A 56 6.39 -11.34 7.52
CA TRP A 56 7.24 -11.41 8.71
C TRP A 56 6.49 -11.95 9.94
N ILE A 57 5.25 -11.52 10.15
CA ILE A 57 4.40 -12.04 11.24
C ILE A 57 4.15 -13.54 11.05
N THR A 58 3.84 -13.98 9.84
CA THR A 58 3.64 -15.41 9.55
C THR A 58 4.90 -16.23 9.83
N ILE A 59 6.08 -15.72 9.47
CA ILE A 59 7.36 -16.39 9.76
C ILE A 59 7.59 -16.49 11.28
N MET A 60 7.39 -15.39 12.02
CA MET A 60 7.56 -15.39 13.48
C MET A 60 6.60 -16.37 14.18
N THR A 61 5.33 -16.40 13.75
CA THR A 61 4.34 -17.34 14.28
C THR A 61 4.71 -18.80 13.97
N ALA A 62 5.23 -19.08 12.76
CA ALA A 62 5.69 -20.41 12.41
C ALA A 62 6.89 -20.86 13.26
N ILE A 63 7.85 -19.98 13.52
CA ILE A 63 9.00 -20.23 14.40
C ILE A 63 8.53 -20.49 15.84
N MET A 64 7.59 -19.69 16.33
CA MET A 64 7.04 -19.84 17.68
C MET A 64 6.30 -21.19 17.82
N LEU A 65 5.51 -21.59 16.83
CA LEU A 65 4.85 -22.89 16.80
C LEU A 65 5.85 -24.05 16.80
N LEU A 66 6.87 -24.00 15.93
CA LEU A 66 7.92 -25.02 15.91
C LEU A 66 8.64 -25.12 17.25
N SER A 67 9.01 -23.98 17.83
CA SER A 67 9.66 -23.92 19.14
C SER A 67 8.78 -24.51 20.24
N THR A 68 7.47 -24.26 20.18
CA THR A 68 6.48 -24.82 21.13
C THR A 68 6.39 -26.33 21.00
N ILE A 69 6.31 -26.85 19.76
CA ILE A 69 6.29 -28.29 19.50
C ILE A 69 7.57 -28.96 20.01
N VAL A 70 8.74 -28.38 19.70
CA VAL A 70 10.03 -28.88 20.16
C VAL A 70 10.09 -28.93 21.69
N ASN A 71 9.66 -27.87 22.37
CA ASN A 71 9.59 -27.85 23.83
C ASN A 71 8.68 -28.95 24.40
N ILE A 72 7.51 -29.16 23.80
CA ILE A 72 6.58 -30.22 24.22
C ILE A 72 7.22 -31.60 24.03
N VAL A 73 7.84 -31.85 22.87
CA VAL A 73 8.53 -33.13 22.59
C VAL A 73 9.64 -33.38 23.60
N ILE A 74 10.48 -32.38 23.87
CA ILE A 74 11.54 -32.48 24.88
C ILE A 74 10.95 -32.78 26.26
N ALA A 75 9.87 -32.12 26.64
CA ALA A 75 9.24 -32.32 27.95
C ALA A 75 8.57 -33.70 28.13
N ILE A 76 8.19 -34.37 27.04
CA ILE A 76 7.59 -35.71 27.07
C ILE A 76 8.66 -36.81 26.99
N VAL A 77 9.71 -36.59 26.20
CA VAL A 77 10.80 -37.57 25.99
C VAL A 77 11.81 -37.57 27.13
N LYS A 78 11.94 -36.46 27.86
CA LYS A 78 12.81 -36.29 29.02
C LYS A 78 12.04 -36.52 30.32
#